data_AF-A0A062GXC7-F1
#
_entry.id   AF-A0A062GXC7-F1
#
_cell.length_a   1.000
_cell.length_b   1.000
_cell.length_c   1.000
_cell.angle_alpha   90.00
_cell.angle_beta   90.00
_cell.angle_gamma   90.00
#
_symmetry.space_group_name_H-M   'P 1'
#
loop_
_entity.id
_entity.type
_entity.pdbx_description
1 polymer ?
#
loop_
_entity_poly.entity_id
_entity_poly.type
_entity_poly.pdbx_seq_one_letter_code
_entity_poly.pdbx_strand_id
1 'polypeptide(L)' 'MQHELSAISIFVTVVEAGSFVKAAEQLHLTRSAISKNIARLEEQLGVALFKRTTRSLSMTDEGALFYEHSRRALSE' A
#
# COMPACT_ATOMS: atom_id res chain seq x y z
N MET A 1 -7.02 11.98 14.89
CA MET A 1 -7.77 10.97 14.11
C MET A 1 -7.59 11.30 12.62
N GLN A 2 -6.42 10.99 12.04
CA GLN A 2 -6.10 11.32 10.63
C GLN A 2 -5.40 10.15 9.89
N HIS A 3 -5.41 8.94 10.46
CA HIS A 3 -4.44 7.89 10.08
C HIS A 3 -4.90 6.91 8.98
N GLU A 4 -6.17 6.91 8.55
CA GLU A 4 -6.66 5.91 7.58
C GLU A 4 -6.42 6.31 6.11
N LEU A 5 -6.62 7.58 5.75
CA LEU A 5 -6.36 8.07 4.39
C LEU A 5 -4.88 7.94 4.00
N SER A 6 -3.97 8.04 4.98
CA SER A 6 -2.53 7.85 4.76
C SER A 6 -2.20 6.43 4.34
N ALA A 7 -2.82 5.40 4.93
CA ALA A 7 -2.48 4.01 4.64
C ALA A 7 -2.89 3.59 3.23
N ILE A 8 -4.08 4.01 2.78
CA ILE A 8 -4.57 3.77 1.41
C ILE A 8 -3.71 4.51 0.39
N SER A 9 -3.40 5.79 0.64
CA SER A 9 -2.52 6.58 -0.23
C SER A 9 -1.11 5.99 -0.31
N ILE A 10 -0.55 5.52 0.82
CA ILE A 10 0.72 4.79 0.87
C ILE A 10 0.65 3.52 0.02
N PHE A 11 -0.42 2.72 0.17
CA PHE A 11 -0.62 1.50 -0.60
C PHE A 11 -0.67 1.77 -2.11
N VAL A 12 -1.52 2.70 -2.54
CA VAL A 12 -1.66 3.11 -3.94
C VAL A 12 -0.33 3.57 -4.50
N THR A 13 0.41 4.42 -3.78
CA THR A 13 1.71 4.92 -4.21
C THR A 13 2.75 3.79 -4.33
N VAL A 14 2.77 2.82 -3.40
CA VAL A 14 3.66 1.65 -3.48
C VAL A 14 3.37 0.81 -4.71
N VAL A 15 2.09 0.59 -5.00
CA VAL A 15 1.63 -0.12 -6.20
C VAL A 15 2.05 0.61 -7.47
N GLU A 16 1.78 1.91 -7.57
CA GLU A 16 2.12 2.73 -8.74
C GLU A 16 3.63 2.87 -8.94
N ALA A 17 4.39 3.02 -7.86
CA ALA A 17 5.84 3.12 -7.92
C ALA A 17 6.53 1.79 -8.26
N GLY A 18 5.84 0.65 -8.09
CA GLY A 18 6.40 -0.68 -8.33
C GLY A 18 7.51 -1.08 -7.33
N SER A 19 7.76 -0.27 -6.30
CA SER A 19 8.83 -0.50 -5.32
C SER A 19 8.58 0.27 -4.02
N PHE A 20 8.78 -0.42 -2.89
CA PHE A 20 8.75 0.20 -1.56
C PHE A 20 9.78 1.31 -1.39
N VAL A 21 10.93 1.22 -2.08
CA VAL A 21 11.98 2.25 -1.99
C VAL A 21 11.55 3.50 -2.75
N LYS A 22 11.06 3.34 -3.99
CA LYS A 22 10.57 4.47 -4.78
C LYS A 22 9.39 5.19 -4.11
N ALA A 23 8.47 4.43 -3.51
CA ALA A 23 7.35 5.00 -2.77
C ALA A 23 7.79 5.71 -1.47
N ALA A 24 8.80 5.17 -0.77
CA ALA A 24 9.41 5.83 0.38
C ALA A 24 9.98 7.20 0.01
N GLU A 25 10.68 7.30 -1.12
CA GLU A 25 11.20 8.57 -1.62
C GLU A 25 10.07 9.54 -1.99
N GLN A 26 9.04 9.07 -2.72
CA GLN A 26 7.91 9.92 -3.13
C GLN A 26 7.09 10.45 -1.95
N LEU A 27 6.90 9.65 -0.91
CA LEU A 27 6.11 10.01 0.26
C LEU A 27 6.95 10.66 1.36
N HIS A 28 8.26 10.82 1.16
CA HIS A 28 9.21 11.26 2.19
C HIS A 28 9.12 10.43 3.48
N LEU A 29 8.86 9.12 3.33
CA LEU A 29 8.73 8.16 4.43
C LEU A 29 9.87 7.15 4.41
N THR A 30 10.11 6.49 5.55
CA THR A 30 11.03 5.35 5.57
C THR A 30 10.32 4.09 5.08
N ARG A 31 11.09 3.16 4.48
CA ARG A 31 10.60 1.83 4.10
C ARG A 31 9.90 1.12 5.28
N SER A 32 10.43 1.27 6.49
CA SER A 32 9.86 0.70 7.71
C SER A 32 8.51 1.32 8.07
N ALA A 33 8.36 2.64 7.90
CA ALA A 33 7.08 3.33 8.10
C ALA A 33 6.03 2.86 7.08
N ILE A 34 6.42 2.74 5.80
CA ILE A 34 5.53 2.19 4.77
C ILE A 34 5.12 0.76 5.11
N SER A 35 6.08 -0.11 5.41
CA SER A 35 5.79 -1.51 5.75
C SER A 35 4.87 -1.63 6.95
N LYS A 36 5.02 -0.77 7.96
CA LYS A 36 4.14 -0.76 9.15
C LYS A 36 2.73 -0.30 8.82
N ASN A 37 2.58 0.70 7.94
CA ASN A 37 1.25 1.17 7.52
C ASN A 37 0.54 0.11 6.66
N ILE A 38 1.26 -0.53 5.74
CA ILE A 38 0.74 -1.64 4.93
C ILE A 38 0.31 -2.80 5.82
N ALA A 39 1.18 -3.26 6.73
CA ALA A 39 0.85 -4.36 7.64
C ALA A 39 -0.40 -4.05 8.46
N ARG A 40 -0.51 -2.82 8.99
CA ARG A 40 -1.71 -2.40 9.71
C ARG A 40 -2.95 -2.39 8.81
N LEU A 41 -2.83 -1.94 7.56
CA LEU A 41 -3.92 -1.94 6.60
C LEU A 41 -4.38 -3.37 6.28
N GLU A 42 -3.44 -4.28 6.07
CA GLU A 42 -3.70 -5.71 5.89
C GLU A 42 -4.38 -6.32 7.12
N GLU A 43 -3.94 -5.97 8.33
CA GLU A 43 -4.58 -6.40 9.59
C GLU A 43 -6.01 -5.86 9.75
N GLN A 44 -6.27 -4.62 9.32
CA GLN A 44 -7.62 -4.04 9.36
C GLN A 44 -8.56 -4.66 8.32
N LEU A 45 -8.04 -4.97 7.12
CA LEU A 45 -8.80 -5.59 6.05
C LEU A 45 -8.95 -7.12 6.23
N GLY A 46 -8.08 -7.73 7.04
CA GLY A 46 -8.04 -9.19 7.24
C GLY A 46 -7.51 -9.97 6.03
N VAL A 47 -6.87 -9.28 5.08
CA VAL A 47 -6.33 -9.86 3.83
C VAL A 47 -4.89 -9.39 3.59
N ALA A 48 -4.12 -10.19 2.86
CA ALA A 48 -2.78 -9.78 2.43
C ALA A 48 -2.90 -9.07 1.08
N LEU A 49 -2.38 -7.84 0.99
CA LEU A 49 -2.37 -7.04 -0.24
C LEU A 49 -1.09 -7.27 -1.06
N PHE A 50 0.01 -7.62 -0.38
CA PHE A 50 1.28 -7.96 -1.01
C PHE A 50 1.71 -9.40 -0.68
N LYS A 51 2.34 -10.05 -1.66
CA LYS A 51 3.02 -11.32 -1.44
C LYS A 51 4.28 -11.08 -0.62
N ARG A 52 4.57 -11.99 0.32
CA ARG A 52 5.75 -11.95 1.21
C ARG A 52 7.11 -12.16 0.50
N THR A 53 7.25 -11.80 -0.76
CA THR A 53 8.49 -11.87 -1.53
C THR A 53 9.11 -10.48 -1.64
N THR A 54 9.81 -10.02 -0.60
CA THR A 54 10.37 -8.65 -0.50
C THR A 54 11.41 -8.26 -1.57
N ARG A 55 11.74 -9.15 -2.50
CA ARG A 55 12.66 -8.92 -3.63
C ARG A 55 11.96 -8.54 -4.94
N SER A 56 10.65 -8.75 -5.04
CA SER A 56 9.83 -8.29 -6.17
C SER A 56 8.48 -7.84 -5.62
N LEU A 57 8.06 -6.63 -5.96
CA LEU A 57 6.74 -6.13 -5.59
C LEU A 57 5.69 -6.98 -6.31
N SER A 58 5.22 -8.02 -5.65
CA SER A 58 4.22 -8.94 -6.16
C SER A 58 2.95 -8.72 -5.38
N MET A 59 1.92 -8.22 -6.06
CA MET A 59 0.60 -7.99 -5.48
C MET A 59 -0.20 -9.30 -5.42
N THR A 60 -1.10 -9.42 -4.47
CA THR A 60 -2.13 -10.47 -4.44
C THR A 60 -3.34 -10.06 -5.28
N ASP A 61 -4.20 -11.03 -5.58
CA ASP A 61 -5.50 -10.76 -6.23
C ASP A 61 -6.37 -9.83 -5.37
N GLU A 62 -6.37 -10.01 -4.04
CA GLU A 62 -7.03 -9.08 -3.11
C GLU A 62 -6.44 -7.66 -3.17
N GLY A 63 -5.10 -7.55 -3.28
CA GLY A 63 -4.42 -6.27 -3.45
C GLY A 63 -4.82 -5.55 -4.74
N ALA A 64 -4.94 -6.29 -5.85
CA ALA A 64 -5.36 -5.73 -7.14
C ALA A 64 -6.80 -5.21 -7.08
N LEU A 65 -7.71 -5.97 -6.48
CA LEU A 65 -9.09 -5.57 -6.28
C LEU A 65 -9.17 -4.31 -5.40
N PHE A 66 -8.46 -4.30 -4.27
CA PHE A 66 -8.43 -3.18 -3.35
C PHE A 66 -7.83 -1.92 -3.99
N TYR A 67 -6.81 -2.06 -4.83
CA TYR A 67 -6.23 -0.97 -5.60
C TYR A 67 -7.26 -0.35 -6.56
N GLU A 68 -7.98 -1.16 -7.34
CA GLU A 68 -9.02 -0.66 -8.24
C GLU A 68 -10.12 0.10 -7.48
N HIS A 69 -10.59 -0.46 -6.36
CA HIS A 69 -11.58 0.21 -5.50
C HIS A 69 -11.05 1.51 -4.92
N SER A 70 -9.82 1.50 -4.39
CA SER A 70 -9.19 2.68 -3.79
C SER A 70 -8.97 3.78 -4.83
N ARG A 71 -8.53 3.43 -6.03
CA ARG A 71 -8.31 4.38 -7.13
C ARG A 71 -9.62 5.04 -7.57
N ARG A 72 -10.72 4.28 -7.62
CA ARG A 72 -12.06 4.86 -7.89
C ARG A 72 -12.49 5.80 -6.78
N ALA A 73 -12.35 5.38 -5.52
CA ALA A 73 -12.72 6.20 -4.36
C ALA A 73 -11.86 7.48 -4.20
N LEU A 74 -10.62 7.48 -4.70
CA LEU A 74 -9.75 8.66 -4.73
C LEU A 74 -10.00 9.59 -5.93
N SER A 75 -10.75 9.12 -6.93
CA SER A 75 -11.04 9.85 -8.17
C SER A 75 -12.43 10.50 -8.18
N GLU A 76 -13.20 10.34 -7.11
CA GLU A 76 -14.53 10.96 -6.87
C GLU A 76 -14.45 11.99 -5.74
#